data_AF-A0A966I4Y4-F1
#
_entry.id   AF-A0A966I4Y4-F1
#
_cell.length_a   1.000
_cell.length_b   1.000
_cell.length_c   1.000
_cell.angle_alpha   90.00
_cell.angle_beta   90.00
_cell.angle_gamma   90.00
#
_symmetry.space_group_name_H-M   'P 1'
#
loop_
_entity.id
_entity.type
_entity.pdbx_description
1 polymer ?
#
loop_
_entity_poly.entity_id
_entity_poly.type
_entity_poly.pdbx_seq_one_letter_code
_entity_poly.pdbx_strand_id
1 'polypeptide(L)'
;DIIPIAAHMLSKLDKQCNTNTHITSDAIDALTSYEWPGNARELGNVIHRGHILAAKGKITAADLIFDLSDGVGSLNTADVLASMLHSDQENEVQL
;
A
#
# COMPACT_ATOMS: atom_id res chain seq x y z
N ASP A 1 -16.80 -9.27 -2.71
CA ASP A 1 -15.79 -9.58 -3.75
C ASP A 1 -14.41 -8.93 -3.59
N ILE A 2 -14.06 -8.38 -2.42
CA ILE A 2 -12.77 -7.69 -2.23
C ILE A 2 -11.56 -8.64 -2.31
N ILE A 3 -11.63 -9.78 -1.61
CA ILE A 3 -10.48 -10.69 -1.49
C ILE A 3 -10.02 -11.29 -2.83
N PRO A 4 -10.90 -11.83 -3.70
CA PRO A 4 -10.46 -12.34 -5.00
C PRO A 4 -9.81 -11.27 -5.88
N ILE A 5 -10.30 -10.02 -5.83
CA ILE A 5 -9.76 -8.91 -6.62
C ILE A 5 -8.37 -8.51 -6.07
N ALA A 6 -8.26 -8.36 -4.75
CA ALA A 6 -6.99 -8.06 -4.09
C ALA A 6 -5.91 -9.13 -4.39
N ALA A 7 -6.29 -10.40 -4.31
CA ALA A 7 -5.39 -11.52 -4.63
C ALA A 7 -4.93 -11.49 -6.09
N HIS A 8 -5.84 -11.18 -7.03
CA HIS A 8 -5.48 -11.04 -8.44
C HIS A 8 -4.50 -9.89 -8.69
N MET A 9 -4.76 -8.73 -8.10
CA MET A 9 -3.87 -7.57 -8.18
C MET A 9 -2.49 -7.87 -7.59
N LEU A 10 -2.43 -8.49 -6.41
CA LEU A 10 -1.19 -8.87 -5.75
C LEU A 10 -0.38 -9.87 -6.60
N SER A 11 -1.04 -10.91 -7.13
CA SER A 11 -0.39 -11.89 -8.00
C SER A 11 0.23 -11.25 -9.25
N LYS A 12 -0.40 -10.21 -9.79
CA LYS A 12 0.16 -9.46 -10.92
C LYS A 12 1.42 -8.69 -10.51
N LEU A 13 1.41 -8.03 -9.36
CA LEU A 13 2.58 -7.30 -8.82
C LEU A 13 3.74 -8.24 -8.52
N ASP A 14 3.47 -9.37 -7.86
CA ASP A 14 4.49 -10.38 -7.57
C ASP A 14 5.18 -10.89 -8.83
N LYS A 15 4.43 -11.14 -9.91
CA LYS A 15 5.00 -11.52 -11.21
C LYS A 15 5.86 -10.42 -11.83
N GLN A 16 5.48 -9.16 -11.68
CA GLN A 16 6.21 -8.02 -12.24
C GLN A 16 7.51 -7.74 -11.47
N CYS A 17 7.48 -7.89 -10.15
CA CYS A 17 8.62 -7.60 -9.27
C CYS A 17 9.47 -8.84 -8.95
N ASN A 18 9.08 -10.03 -9.42
CA ASN A 18 9.66 -11.32 -9.06
C ASN A 18 9.72 -11.53 -7.53
N THR A 19 8.62 -11.16 -6.85
CA THR A 19 8.44 -11.31 -5.41
C THR A 19 7.38 -12.38 -5.10
N ASN A 20 7.25 -12.73 -3.82
CA ASN A 20 6.20 -13.62 -3.34
C ASN A 20 5.64 -13.06 -2.03
N THR A 21 4.60 -12.25 -2.15
CA THR A 21 3.98 -11.54 -1.02
C THR A 21 2.69 -12.22 -0.58
N HIS A 22 2.42 -12.14 0.72
CA HIS A 22 1.21 -12.70 1.32
C HIS A 22 0.53 -11.65 2.19
N ILE A 23 -0.80 -11.58 2.10
CA ILE A 23 -1.64 -10.73 2.93
C ILE A 23 -1.95 -11.49 4.23
N THR A 24 -1.71 -10.85 5.37
CA THR A 24 -2.05 -11.44 6.67
C THR A 24 -3.55 -11.40 6.96
N SER A 25 -3.99 -12.15 7.96
CA SER A 25 -5.41 -12.18 8.36
C SER A 25 -5.92 -10.82 8.81
N ASP A 26 -5.13 -10.06 9.59
CA ASP A 26 -5.48 -8.70 10.03
C ASP A 26 -5.61 -7.73 8.84
N ALA A 27 -4.76 -7.87 7.83
CA ALA A 27 -4.86 -7.09 6.59
C ALA A 27 -6.11 -7.47 5.79
N ILE A 28 -6.44 -8.76 5.71
CA ILE A 28 -7.70 -9.25 5.10
C ILE A 28 -8.90 -8.63 5.80
N ASP A 29 -8.94 -8.66 7.13
CA ASP A 29 -10.02 -8.09 7.92
C ASP A 29 -10.18 -6.59 7.62
N ALA A 30 -9.07 -5.83 7.63
CA ALA A 30 -9.05 -4.42 7.28
C ALA A 30 -9.60 -4.16 5.86
N LEU A 31 -9.14 -4.91 4.85
CA LEU A 31 -9.61 -4.79 3.46
C LEU A 31 -11.11 -5.07 3.32
N THR A 32 -11.66 -6.02 4.09
CA THR A 32 -13.09 -6.35 4.04
C THR A 32 -13.97 -5.37 4.82
N SER A 33 -13.42 -4.72 5.84
CA SER A 33 -14.15 -3.76 6.68
C SER A 33 -14.31 -2.39 6.03
N TYR A 34 -13.47 -2.05 5.06
CA TYR A 34 -13.49 -0.76 4.39
C TYR A 34 -14.51 -0.73 3.24
N GLU A 35 -15.22 0.40 3.07
CA GLU A 35 -16.35 0.52 2.13
C GLU A 35 -15.93 0.73 0.67
N TRP A 36 -14.67 1.13 0.41
CA TRP A 36 -14.13 1.38 -0.93
C TRP A 36 -14.91 2.42 -1.75
N PRO A 37 -15.01 3.69 -1.29
CA PRO A 37 -15.69 4.75 -2.05
C PRO A 37 -15.13 4.96 -3.46
N GLY A 38 -13.84 4.69 -3.68
CA GLY A 38 -13.17 4.71 -4.97
C GLY A 38 -13.20 3.37 -5.73
N ASN A 39 -13.99 2.40 -5.27
CA ASN A 39 -14.15 1.06 -5.86
C ASN A 39 -12.81 0.31 -6.03
N ALA A 40 -12.71 -0.53 -7.07
CA ALA A 40 -11.52 -1.33 -7.37
C ALA A 40 -10.26 -0.50 -7.67
N ARG A 41 -10.39 0.77 -8.06
CA ARG A 41 -9.23 1.65 -8.29
C ARG A 41 -8.54 1.96 -6.97
N GLU A 42 -9.30 2.28 -5.94
CA GLU A 42 -8.78 2.52 -4.60
C GLU A 42 -8.16 1.25 -4.01
N LEU A 43 -8.83 0.10 -4.15
CA LEU A 43 -8.28 -1.20 -3.76
C LEU A 43 -6.93 -1.47 -4.42
N GLY A 44 -6.81 -1.20 -5.73
CA GLY A 44 -5.54 -1.34 -6.44
C GLY A 44 -4.44 -0.45 -5.87
N ASN A 45 -4.75 0.80 -5.52
CA ASN A 45 -3.79 1.71 -4.91
C ASN A 45 -3.35 1.24 -3.52
N VAL A 46 -4.27 0.76 -2.69
CA VAL A 46 -3.96 0.22 -1.35
C VAL A 46 -3.07 -1.01 -1.48
N ILE A 47 -3.41 -1.97 -2.35
CA ILE A 47 -2.63 -3.20 -2.54
C ILE A 47 -1.24 -2.90 -3.11
N HIS A 48 -1.13 -1.99 -4.07
CA HIS A 48 0.16 -1.58 -4.64
C HIS A 48 1.06 -0.92 -3.59
N ARG A 49 0.51 -0.04 -2.75
CA ARG A 49 1.24 0.58 -1.63
C ARG A 49 1.67 -0.46 -0.60
N GLY A 50 0.74 -1.34 -0.20
CA GLY A 50 1.03 -2.42 0.72
C GLY A 50 2.13 -3.35 0.20
N HIS A 51 2.15 -3.65 -1.09
CA HIS A 51 3.22 -4.43 -1.73
C HIS A 51 4.59 -3.75 -1.66
N ILE A 52 4.66 -2.42 -1.87
CA ILE A 52 5.90 -1.65 -1.74
C ILE A 52 6.40 -1.63 -0.29
N LEU A 53 5.48 -1.48 0.67
CA LEU A 53 5.80 -1.39 2.10
C LEU A 53 6.05 -2.76 2.75
N ALA A 54 5.66 -3.85 2.08
CA ALA A 54 5.70 -5.20 2.61
C ALA A 54 7.10 -5.60 3.08
N ALA A 55 7.29 -5.68 4.40
CA ALA A 55 8.52 -6.22 4.96
C ALA A 55 8.51 -7.75 4.85
N LYS A 56 9.59 -8.32 4.30
CA LYS A 56 9.79 -9.79 4.19
C LYS A 56 8.66 -10.52 3.45
N GLY A 57 8.05 -9.87 2.46
CA GLY A 57 6.99 -10.48 1.67
C GLY A 57 5.66 -10.63 2.43
N LYS A 58 5.43 -9.83 3.46
CA LYS A 58 4.21 -9.87 4.26
C LYS A 58 3.55 -8.48 4.26
N ILE A 59 2.28 -8.44 3.84
CA ILE A 59 1.43 -7.25 3.91
C ILE A 59 0.55 -7.38 5.14
N THR A 60 0.77 -6.51 6.12
CA THR A 60 0.00 -6.39 7.37
C THR A 60 -1.00 -5.26 7.31
N ALA A 61 -1.92 -5.17 8.27
CA ALA A 61 -2.89 -4.08 8.30
C ALA A 61 -2.22 -2.69 8.39
N ALA A 62 -1.03 -2.61 8.99
CA ALA A 62 -0.25 -1.37 9.09
C ALA A 62 0.32 -0.91 7.74
N ASP A 63 0.48 -1.82 6.78
CA ASP A 63 0.98 -1.52 5.43
C ASP A 63 -0.14 -1.05 4.49
N LEU A 64 -1.41 -1.15 4.93
CA LEU A 64 -2.58 -0.73 4.15
C LEU A 64 -2.94 0.73 4.46
N ILE A 65 -2.58 1.62 3.54
CA ILE A 65 -2.91 3.04 3.63
C ILE A 65 -4.25 3.27 2.94
N PHE A 66 -5.30 3.54 3.71
CA PHE A 66 -6.63 3.88 3.19
C PHE A 66 -6.76 5.39 2.99
N ASP A 67 -7.41 5.81 1.90
CA ASP A 67 -7.62 7.23 1.62
C ASP A 67 -8.84 7.69 2.43
N LEU A 68 -8.62 8.27 3.61
CA LEU A 68 -9.72 8.78 4.44
C LEU A 68 -10.52 9.79 3.63
N SER A 69 -11.80 9.50 3.42
CA SER A 69 -12.75 10.34 2.70
C SER A 69 -13.17 11.56 3.54
N ASP A 70 -12.22 12.33 4.05
CA ASP A 70 -12.50 13.67 4.55
C ASP A 70 -12.17 14.67 3.44
N GLY A 71 -13.11 15.55 3.12
CA GLY A 71 -13.13 16.45 1.95
C GLY A 71 -12.02 17.50 1.84
N VAL A 72 -10.77 17.15 2.13
CA VAL A 72 -9.57 17.97 1.92
C VAL A 72 -8.78 17.34 0.78
N GLY A 73 -8.62 18.13 -0.29
CA GLY A 73 -8.21 17.68 -1.61
C GLY A 73 -7.02 16.72 -1.63
N SER A 74 -7.18 15.67 -2.46
CA SER A 74 -6.16 14.82 -3.08
C SER A 74 -4.71 15.20 -2.75
N LEU A 75 -4.26 14.93 -1.52
CA LEU A 75 -2.84 14.77 -1.24
C LEU A 75 -2.46 13.45 -1.89
N ASN A 76 -1.80 13.53 -3.04
CA ASN A 76 -1.30 12.34 -3.68
C ASN A 76 -0.34 11.68 -2.70
N THR A 77 -0.58 10.41 -2.38
CA THR A 77 0.30 9.64 -1.50
C THR A 77 1.74 9.62 -2.02
N ALA A 78 1.94 9.83 -3.31
CA ALA A 78 3.26 10.05 -3.92
C ALA A 78 4.04 11.21 -3.27
N ASP A 79 3.39 12.32 -2.94
CA ASP A 79 4.03 13.48 -2.30
C ASP A 79 4.40 13.20 -0.84
N VAL A 80 3.57 12.42 -0.13
CA VAL A 80 3.82 11.97 1.25
C VAL A 80 4.98 10.98 1.30
N LEU A 81 4.98 9.99 0.39
CA LEU A 81 6.05 9.00 0.30
C LEU A 81 7.38 9.63 -0.15
N ALA A 82 7.34 10.59 -1.08
CA ALA A 82 8.52 11.37 -1.44
C ALA A 82 9.07 12.12 -0.22
N SER A 83 8.20 12.75 0.57
CA SER A 83 8.62 13.48 1.79
C SER A 83 9.23 12.55 2.86
N MET A 84 8.73 11.32 2.98
CA MET A 84 9.29 10.30 3.88
C MET A 84 10.66 9.77 3.41
N LEU A 85 10.88 9.64 2.10
CA LEU A 85 12.15 9.15 1.54
C LEU A 85 13.30 10.16 1.59
N HIS A 86 13.02 11.47 1.54
CA HIS A 86 14.06 12.49 1.60
C HIS A 86 14.67 12.70 3.01
N SER A 87 14.18 12.00 4.03
CA SER A 87 14.67 12.17 5.41
C SER A 87 15.95 11.37 5.74
N ASP A 88 16.48 10.55 4.82
CA ASP A 88 17.64 9.65 5.07
C ASP A 88 18.92 10.00 4.27
N GLN A 89 19.02 11.20 3.66
CA GLN A 89 20.15 11.58 2.77
C GLN A 89 20.87 12.89 3.14
N GLU A 90 20.87 13.33 4.41
CA GLU A 90 21.65 14.50 4.86
C GLU A 90 22.63 14.20 6.01
N ASN A 91 23.25 13.02 6.05
CA ASN A 91 24.30 12.77 7.03
C ASN A 91 25.44 11.92 6.46
N GLU A 92 26.29 12.53 5.63
CA GLU A 92 27.73 12.23 5.51
C GLU A 92 28.38 13.09 4.40
N VAL A 93 28.84 14.30 4.74
CA VAL A 93 30.18 14.79 4.35
C VAL A 93 30.62 15.78 5.43
N GLN A 94 31.19 15.26 6.52
CA GLN A 94 31.99 16.07 7.43
C GLN A 94 33.46 15.81 7.08
N LEU A 95 34.06 16.84 6.47
CA LEU A 95 35.48 17.14 6.18
C LEU A 95 36.54 16.10 6.56
#